data_AF-A0A2N3A117-F1
#
_entry.id   AF-A0A2N3A117-F1
#
_cell.length_a   1.000
_cell.length_b   1.000
_cell.length_c   1.000
_cell.angle_alpha   90.00
_cell.angle_beta   90.00
_cell.angle_gamma   90.00
#
_symmetry.space_group_name_H-M   'P 1'
#
loop_
_entity.id
_entity.type
_entity.pdbx_description
1 polymer ?
#
loop_
_entity_poly.entity_id
_entity_poly.type
_entity_poly.pdbx_seq_one_letter_code
_entity_poly.pdbx_strand_id
1 'polypeptide(L)'
;MTFDPLKTEEFLSIFNEVKHHIRNFDGVEHLSLLRDTKNPNIFFTYSHWKSEQHLENYRNSELFKTVWAKTKTLFISKPDAWSVETTIKLD
;
A
#
# COMPACT_ATOMS: atom_id res chain seq x y z
N MET A 1 1.28 4.13 -7.17
CA MET A 1 0.24 5.12 -6.79
C MET A 1 0.78 6.50 -7.13
N THR A 2 0.11 7.26 -8.00
CA THR A 2 0.52 8.62 -8.39
C THR A 2 -0.43 9.63 -7.78
N PHE A 3 0.06 10.39 -6.81
CA PHE A 3 -0.70 11.38 -6.06
C PHE A 3 -0.64 12.75 -6.72
N ASP A 4 -1.65 13.58 -6.45
CA ASP A 4 -1.52 15.02 -6.63
C ASP A 4 -0.31 15.50 -5.80
N PRO A 5 0.67 16.21 -6.37
CA PRO A 5 1.82 16.73 -5.63
C PRO A 5 1.44 17.47 -4.34
N LEU A 6 0.31 18.20 -4.34
CA LEU A 6 -0.20 18.95 -3.19
C LEU A 6 -0.85 18.06 -2.11
N LYS A 7 -1.08 16.79 -2.41
CA LYS A 7 -1.74 15.81 -1.52
C LYS A 7 -0.79 14.75 -0.97
N THR A 8 0.49 14.85 -1.27
CA THR A 8 1.50 13.88 -0.82
C THR A 8 1.66 13.84 0.71
N GLU A 9 1.66 14.99 1.38
CA GLU A 9 1.71 15.06 2.85
C GLU A 9 0.44 14.50 3.50
N GLU A 10 -0.73 14.76 2.92
CA GLU A 10 -2.01 14.19 3.38
C GLU A 10 -1.99 12.66 3.30
N PHE A 11 -1.50 12.12 2.18
CA PHE A 11 -1.29 10.67 2.04
C PHE A 11 -0.32 10.11 3.10
N LEU A 12 0.81 10.78 3.33
CA LEU A 12 1.79 10.33 4.31
C LEU A 12 1.22 10.33 5.74
N SER A 13 0.38 11.33 6.09
CA SER A 13 -0.33 11.35 7.37
C SER A 13 -1.27 10.15 7.51
N ILE A 14 -2.13 9.91 6.50
CA ILE A 14 -3.05 8.77 6.47
C ILE A 14 -2.25 7.46 6.62
N PHE A 15 -1.18 7.29 5.86
CA PHE A 15 -0.37 6.07 5.93
C PHE A 15 0.29 5.91 7.29
N ASN A 16 0.81 6.99 7.89
CA ASN A 16 1.46 6.94 9.19
C ASN A 16 0.50 6.54 10.33
N GLU A 17 -0.76 6.98 10.26
CA GLU A 17 -1.81 6.60 11.21
C GLU A 17 -2.14 5.10 11.13
N VAL A 18 -2.11 4.51 9.93
CA VAL A 18 -2.65 3.17 9.71
C VAL A 18 -1.60 2.09 9.51
N LYS A 19 -0.33 2.44 9.25
CA LYS A 19 0.73 1.47 8.91
C LYS A 19 0.90 0.35 9.93
N HIS A 20 0.72 0.63 11.22
CA HIS A 20 0.84 -0.37 12.28
C HIS A 20 -0.37 -1.32 12.31
N HIS A 21 -1.58 -0.81 12.03
CA HIS A 21 -2.76 -1.65 11.88
C HIS A 21 -2.64 -2.58 10.67
N ILE A 22 -2.11 -2.08 9.54
CA ILE A 22 -1.83 -2.91 8.36
C ILE A 22 -0.75 -3.94 8.68
N ARG A 23 0.39 -3.51 9.26
CA ARG A 23 1.51 -4.40 9.59
C ARG A 23 1.12 -5.51 10.55
N ASN A 24 0.19 -5.25 11.46
CA ASN A 24 -0.31 -6.22 12.44
C ASN A 24 -1.57 -6.96 11.97
N PHE A 25 -2.04 -6.72 10.74
CA PHE A 25 -3.16 -7.45 10.18
C PHE A 25 -2.75 -8.91 9.97
N ASP A 26 -3.68 -9.84 10.18
CA ASP A 26 -3.38 -11.26 10.10
C ASP A 26 -2.83 -11.64 8.73
N GLY A 27 -1.72 -12.39 8.74
CA GLY A 27 -1.01 -12.81 7.55
C GLY A 27 -0.02 -11.81 6.95
N VAL A 28 0.12 -10.59 7.47
CA VAL A 28 1.16 -9.66 6.99
C VAL A 28 2.53 -10.02 7.59
N GLU A 29 3.49 -10.31 6.72
CA GLU A 29 4.86 -10.66 7.12
C GLU A 29 5.83 -9.49 6.91
N HIS A 30 5.51 -8.61 5.96
CA HIS A 30 6.31 -7.44 5.62
C HIS A 30 5.42 -6.30 5.12
N LEU A 31 5.80 -5.06 5.42
CA LEU A 31 5.21 -3.86 4.85
C LEU A 31 6.28 -2.77 4.70
N SER A 32 6.42 -2.24 3.49
CA SER A 32 7.25 -1.09 3.17
C SER A 32 6.45 -0.07 2.35
N LEU A 33 6.68 1.21 2.63
CA LEU A 33 6.29 2.30 1.76
C LEU A 33 7.54 2.75 1.00
N LEU A 34 7.48 2.67 -0.31
CA LEU A 34 8.54 3.10 -1.21
C LEU A 34 8.10 4.38 -1.92
N ARG A 35 9.07 5.23 -2.28
CA ARG A 35 8.85 6.44 -3.05
C ARG A 35 9.74 6.38 -4.29
N ASP A 36 9.22 6.79 -5.43
CA ASP A 36 10.04 6.90 -6.64
C ASP A 36 11.15 7.93 -6.43
N THR A 37 12.34 7.65 -6.96
CA THR A 37 13.53 8.48 -6.74
C THR A 37 13.56 9.73 -7.62
N LYS A 38 12.77 9.76 -8.70
CA LYS A 38 12.70 10.88 -9.65
C LYS A 38 11.40 11.66 -9.54
N ASN A 39 10.33 11.02 -9.09
CA ASN A 39 8.97 11.55 -9.04
C ASN A 39 8.45 11.50 -7.59
N PRO A 40 8.62 12.56 -6.81
CA PRO A 40 8.31 12.55 -5.38
C PRO A 40 6.81 12.35 -5.05
N ASN A 41 5.91 12.45 -6.03
CA ASN A 41 4.48 12.17 -5.86
C ASN A 41 4.09 10.72 -6.25
N ILE A 42 5.05 9.86 -6.57
CA ILE A 42 4.82 8.45 -6.86
C ILE A 42 5.27 7.59 -5.68
N PHE A 43 4.34 6.80 -5.16
CA PHE A 43 4.58 5.88 -4.05
C PHE A 43 4.14 4.45 -4.39
N PHE A 44 4.78 3.48 -3.73
CA PHE A 44 4.45 2.07 -3.81
C PHE A 44 4.28 1.52 -2.40
N THR A 45 3.27 0.68 -2.20
CA THR A 45 3.23 -0.17 -1.01
C THR A 45 3.70 -1.55 -1.42
N TYR A 46 4.67 -2.09 -0.69
CA TYR A 46 5.20 -3.42 -0.91
C TYR A 46 4.96 -4.24 0.34
N SER A 47 4.30 -5.39 0.20
CA SER A 47 3.93 -6.22 1.34
C SER A 47 4.06 -7.70 1.01
N HIS A 48 4.42 -8.48 2.02
CA HIS A 48 4.47 -9.94 1.96
C HIS A 48 3.34 -10.51 2.79
N TRP A 49 2.67 -11.52 2.25
CA TRP A 49 1.49 -12.14 2.84
C TRP A 49 1.71 -13.64 2.94
N LYS A 50 1.29 -14.24 4.06
CA LYS A 50 1.34 -15.69 4.30
C LYS A 50 0.63 -16.50 3.22
N SER A 51 -0.46 -15.97 2.68
CA SER A 51 -1.18 -16.55 1.55
C SER A 51 -2.07 -15.52 0.86
N GLU A 52 -2.53 -15.85 -0.35
CA GLU A 52 -3.50 -15.04 -1.09
C GLU A 52 -4.80 -14.81 -0.30
N GLN A 53 -5.27 -15.80 0.46
CA GLN A 53 -6.47 -15.67 1.29
C GLN A 53 -6.32 -14.60 2.38
N HIS A 54 -5.14 -14.46 3.01
CA HIS A 54 -4.92 -13.41 4.00
C HIS A 54 -4.95 -12.02 3.36
N LEU A 55 -4.36 -11.88 2.16
CA LEU A 55 -4.43 -10.64 1.37
C LEU A 55 -5.88 -10.30 1.01
N GLU A 56 -6.66 -11.28 0.57
CA GLU A 56 -8.06 -11.06 0.20
C GLU A 56 -8.94 -10.72 1.41
N ASN A 57 -8.70 -11.34 2.56
CA ASN A 57 -9.34 -10.97 3.82
C ASN A 57 -9.03 -9.51 4.20
N TYR A 58 -7.78 -9.07 4.02
CA TYR A 58 -7.40 -7.68 4.21
C TYR A 58 -8.11 -6.75 3.22
N ARG A 59 -8.12 -7.07 1.91
CA ARG A 59 -8.81 -6.26 0.88
C ARG A 59 -10.31 -6.11 1.14
N ASN A 60 -10.94 -7.11 1.75
CA ASN A 60 -12.36 -7.07 2.13
C ASN A 60 -12.62 -6.49 3.52
N SER A 61 -11.58 -6.17 4.30
CA SER A 61 -11.71 -5.63 5.65
C SER A 61 -12.20 -4.19 5.67
N GLU A 62 -12.83 -3.80 6.77
CA GLU A 62 -13.23 -2.41 7.00
C GLU A 62 -12.03 -1.46 7.10
N LEU A 63 -10.90 -1.95 7.62
CA LEU A 63 -9.64 -1.22 7.64
C LEU A 63 -9.24 -0.81 6.21
N PHE A 64 -9.16 -1.78 5.28
CA PHE A 64 -8.78 -1.48 3.90
C PHE A 64 -9.80 -0.57 3.23
N LYS A 65 -11.10 -0.88 3.31
CA LYS A 65 -12.14 -0.06 2.65
C LYS A 65 -12.13 1.39 3.12
N THR A 66 -11.99 1.61 4.43
CA THR A 66 -11.96 2.95 5.02
C THR A 66 -10.73 3.74 4.57
N VAL A 67 -9.55 3.13 4.66
CA VAL A 67 -8.30 3.77 4.26
C VAL A 67 -8.27 4.02 2.76
N TRP A 68 -8.64 3.01 1.97
CA TRP A 68 -8.65 3.10 0.51
C TRP A 68 -9.62 4.17 0.00
N ALA A 69 -10.79 4.31 0.62
CA ALA A 69 -11.75 5.35 0.25
C ALA A 69 -11.17 6.76 0.39
N LYS A 70 -10.35 7.02 1.42
CA LYS A 70 -9.65 8.30 1.62
C LYS A 70 -8.46 8.44 0.67
N THR A 71 -7.61 7.41 0.59
CA THR A 71 -6.38 7.46 -0.21
C THR A 71 -6.66 7.66 -1.69
N LYS A 72 -7.71 7.00 -2.23
CA LYS A 72 -8.00 7.03 -3.67
C LYS A 72 -8.40 8.41 -4.20
N THR A 73 -8.94 9.28 -3.36
CA THR A 73 -9.34 10.64 -3.77
C THR A 73 -8.15 11.57 -3.93
N LEU A 74 -6.95 11.14 -3.52
CA LEU A 74 -5.72 11.91 -3.58
C LEU A 74 -4.91 11.65 -4.87
N PHE A 75 -5.37 10.72 -5.71
CA PHE A 75 -4.67 10.33 -6.94
C PHE A 75 -4.92 11.29 -8.11
N ILE A 76 -3.88 11.49 -8.93
CA ILE A 76 -4.01 12.14 -10.25
C ILE A 76 -3.98 11.15 -11.41
N SER A 77 -3.69 9.88 -11.13
CA SER A 77 -3.73 8.80 -12.09
C SER A 77 -4.27 7.53 -11.45
N LYS A 78 -4.88 6.67 -12.25
CA LYS A 78 -5.37 5.37 -11.78
C LYS A 78 -4.19 4.56 -11.18
N PRO A 79 -4.34 3.99 -9.98
CA PRO A 79 -3.30 3.16 -9.39
C PRO A 79 -3.29 1.77 -10.04
N ASP A 80 -2.09 1.21 -10.20
CA ASP A 80 -1.90 -0.19 -10.56
C ASP A 80 -1.54 -1.03 -9.34
N ALA A 81 -1.96 -2.29 -9.36
CA ALA A 81 -1.64 -3.27 -8.32
C ALA A 81 -1.64 -4.69 -8.91
N TRP A 82 -0.66 -5.49 -8.52
CA TRP A 82 -0.55 -6.91 -8.86
C TRP A 82 0.19 -7.64 -7.75
N SER A 83 -0.08 -8.94 -7.61
CA SER A 83 0.70 -9.84 -6.76
C SER A 83 1.80 -10.48 -7.61
N VAL A 84 2.95 -10.78 -7.01
CA VAL A 84 4.08 -11.43 -7.69
C VAL A 84 4.54 -12.65 -6.93
N GLU A 85 5.07 -13.62 -7.65
CA GLU A 85 5.83 -14.75 -7.11
C GLU A 85 7.32 -14.52 -7.35
N THR A 86 8.15 -14.87 -6.37
CA THR A 86 9.61 -14.82 -6.54
C THR A 86 10.06 -16.07 -7.28
N THR A 87 10.39 -15.93 -8.56
CA THR A 87 10.85 -17.07 -9.38
C THR A 87 12.32 -17.39 -9.18
N ILE A 88 13.14 -16.37 -8.91
CA ILE A 88 14.57 -16.49 -8.62
C ILE A 88 14.91 -15.50 -7.51
N LYS A 89 15.60 -15.96 -6.48
CA LYS A 89 16.17 -15.13 -5.42
C LYS A 89 17.65 -15.45 -5.29
N LEU A 90 18.48 -14.41 -5.29
CA LEU A 90 19.89 -14.47 -4.96
C LEU A 90 20.04 -13.98 -3.52
N ASP A 91 20.83 -14.69 -2.73
CA ASP A 91 21.17 -14.32 -1.36
C ASP A 91 22.20 -13.17 -1.30
#